data_AF-A0A1I1M908-F1
#
_entry.id   AF-A0A1I1M908-F1
#
_cell.length_a   1.000
_cell.length_b   1.000
_cell.length_c   1.000
_cell.angle_alpha   90.00
_cell.angle_beta   90.00
_cell.angle_gamma   90.00
#
_symmetry.space_group_name_H-M   'P 1'
#
loop_
_entity.id
_entity.type
_entity.pdbx_description
1 polymer ?
#
loop_
_entity_poly.entity_id
_entity_poly.type
_entity_poly.pdbx_seq_one_letter_code
_entity_poly.pdbx_strand_id
1 'polypeptide(L)' 'MAESILTPIEQHVVDFVYKIRTEKNLTQEDIGTIIDVKQTFIANIENPKNRSKYNLNHINKLADHFGLSPQDFLPKRPL' A
#
# COMPACT_ATOMS: atom_id res chain seq x y z
N MET A 1 -14.28 -2.07 10.35
CA MET A 1 -13.52 -2.82 9.33
C MET A 1 -13.25 -4.19 9.90
N ALA A 2 -13.28 -5.26 9.10
CA ALA A 2 -12.91 -6.58 9.60
C ALA A 2 -11.46 -6.55 10.11
N GLU A 3 -11.18 -7.29 11.18
CA GLU A 3 -9.83 -7.39 11.74
C GLU A 3 -8.89 -7.95 10.66
N SER A 4 -7.81 -7.22 10.38
CA SER A 4 -6.82 -7.60 9.38
C SER A 4 -5.93 -8.71 9.93
N ILE A 5 -5.56 -9.66 9.08
CA ILE A 5 -4.59 -10.71 9.43
C ILE A 5 -3.13 -10.25 9.24
N LEU A 6 -2.92 -9.03 8.75
CA LEU A 6 -1.60 -8.40 8.62
C LEU A 6 -1.09 -7.92 9.99
N THR A 7 0.22 -7.83 10.13
CA THR A 7 0.84 -7.21 11.30
C THR A 7 0.54 -5.70 11.31
N PRO A 8 0.62 -5.03 12.49
CA PRO A 8 0.32 -3.59 12.59
C PRO A 8 1.13 -2.70 11.64
N ILE A 9 2.42 -3.01 11.44
CA ILE A 9 3.27 -2.28 10.50
C ILE A 9 2.86 -2.51 9.03
N GLU A 10 2.47 -3.73 8.66
CA GLU A 10 2.01 -4.03 7.31
C GLU A 10 0.68 -3.31 7.02
N GLN A 11 -0.26 -3.35 7.97
CA GLN A 11 -1.53 -2.65 7.82
C GLN A 11 -1.35 -1.14 7.72
N HIS A 12 -0.41 -0.55 8.48
CA HIS A 12 -0.07 0.86 8.38
C HIS A 12 0.31 1.27 6.95
N VAL A 13 1.16 0.47 6.30
CA VAL A 13 1.56 0.72 4.91
C VAL A 13 0.36 0.59 3.96
N VAL A 14 -0.49 -0.43 4.16
CA VAL A 14 -1.71 -0.63 3.34
C VAL A 14 -2.65 0.57 3.46
N ASP A 15 -2.93 1.03 4.68
CA ASP A 15 -3.81 2.16 4.95
C ASP A 15 -3.26 3.45 4.34
N PHE A 16 -1.95 3.67 4.43
CA PHE A 16 -1.30 4.83 3.83
C PHE A 16 -1.44 4.85 2.30
N VAL A 17 -1.18 3.73 1.63
CA VAL A 17 -1.33 3.63 0.18
C VAL A 17 -2.79 3.75 -0.24
N TYR A 18 -3.72 3.12 0.49
CA TYR A 18 -5.17 3.25 0.26
C TYR A 18 -5.62 4.70 0.36
N LYS A 19 -5.15 5.43 1.38
CA LYS A 19 -5.44 6.85 1.58
C LYS A 19 -4.95 7.68 0.39
N ILE A 20 -3.68 7.56 0.00
CA ILE A 20 -3.14 8.31 -1.16
C ILE A 20 -3.93 7.98 -2.43
N ARG A 21 -4.22 6.69 -2.66
CA ARG A 21 -4.96 6.23 -3.84
C ARG A 21 -6.34 6.89 -3.92
N THR A 22 -7.08 6.89 -2.81
CA THR A 22 -8.43 7.47 -2.76
C THR A 22 -8.42 9.00 -2.81
N GLU A 23 -7.50 9.67 -2.11
CA GLU A 23 -7.34 11.13 -2.16
C GLU A 23 -7.00 11.65 -3.56
N LYS A 24 -6.25 10.87 -4.34
CA LYS A 24 -5.88 11.20 -5.73
C LYS A 24 -6.86 10.64 -6.78
N ASN A 25 -7.99 10.05 -6.37
CA ASN A 25 -8.97 9.41 -7.26
C ASN A 25 -8.37 8.33 -8.19
N LEU A 26 -7.37 7.60 -7.71
CA LEU A 26 -6.71 6.52 -8.44
C LEU A 26 -7.47 5.19 -8.25
N THR A 27 -7.46 4.38 -9.29
CA THR A 27 -7.96 3.01 -9.26
C THR A 27 -6.90 2.06 -8.69
N GLN A 28 -7.32 0.83 -8.36
CA GLN A 28 -6.39 -0.23 -7.98
C GLN A 28 -5.47 -0.64 -9.16
N GLU A 29 -5.95 -0.50 -10.40
CA GLU A 29 -5.14 -0.73 -11.59
C GLU A 29 -4.01 0.30 -11.70
N ASP A 30 -4.28 1.57 -11.43
CA ASP A 30 -3.26 2.63 -11.44
C ASP A 30 -2.11 2.33 -10.46
N ILE A 31 -2.43 1.92 -9.23
CA ILE A 31 -1.40 1.48 -8.27
C ILE A 31 -0.64 0.27 -8.79
N GLY A 32 -1.34 -0.69 -9.40
CA GLY A 32 -0.76 -1.85 -10.03
C GLY A 32 0.27 -1.47 -11.09
N THR A 33 -0.09 -0.54 -11.98
CA THR A 33 0.79 -0.01 -13.04
C THR A 33 2.02 0.68 -12.46
N ILE A 34 1.88 1.49 -11.40
CA ILE A 34 3.01 2.19 -10.76
C ILE A 34 4.06 1.21 -10.23
N ILE A 35 3.62 0.10 -9.61
CA ILE A 35 4.55 -0.86 -9.00
C ILE A 35 4.85 -2.09 -9.85
N ASP A 36 4.32 -2.15 -11.08
CA ASP A 36 4.47 -3.24 -12.06
C ASP A 36 3.88 -4.58 -11.58
N VAL A 37 2.62 -4.55 -11.16
CA VAL A 37 1.84 -5.73 -10.74
C VAL A 37 0.42 -5.66 -11.27
N LYS A 38 -0.30 -6.79 -11.24
CA LYS A 38 -1.70 -6.86 -11.67
C LYS A 38 -2.64 -6.17 -10.67
N GLN A 39 -3.72 -5.57 -11.16
CA GLN A 39 -4.80 -5.01 -10.33
C GLN A 39 -5.32 -6.00 -9.26
N THR A 40 -5.39 -7.29 -9.59
CA THR A 40 -5.81 -8.35 -8.65
C THR A 40 -4.89 -8.47 -7.43
N PHE A 41 -3.60 -8.14 -7.57
CA PHE A 41 -2.68 -8.10 -6.44
C PHE A 41 -3.01 -6.94 -5.49
N ILE A 42 -3.35 -5.76 -6.03
CA ILE A 42 -3.78 -4.61 -5.22
C ILE A 42 -5.12 -4.89 -4.54
N ALA A 43 -6.07 -5.50 -5.26
CA ALA A 43 -7.35 -5.93 -4.67
C ALA A 43 -7.15 -6.92 -3.51
N ASN A 44 -6.15 -7.81 -3.61
CA ASN A 44 -5.78 -8.69 -2.51
C ASN A 44 -5.14 -7.93 -1.35
N ILE A 45 -4.26 -6.96 -1.60
CA ILE A 45 -3.66 -6.13 -0.53
C ILE A 45 -4.73 -5.37 0.25
N GLU A 46 -5.71 -4.78 -0.44
CA GLU A 46 -6.77 -3.98 0.19
C GLU A 46 -7.87 -4.84 0.84
N ASN A 47 -7.79 -6.17 0.72
CA ASN A 47 -8.68 -7.09 1.40
C ASN A 47 -8.10 -7.51 2.77
N PRO A 48 -8.72 -7.12 3.91
CA PRO A 48 -8.19 -7.41 5.24
C PRO A 48 -8.09 -8.91 5.57
N LYS A 49 -8.74 -9.78 4.78
CA LYS A 49 -8.68 -11.24 4.93
C LYS A 49 -7.54 -11.89 4.15
N ASN A 50 -6.74 -11.12 3.41
CA ASN A 50 -5.65 -11.63 2.59
C ASN A 50 -4.28 -11.27 3.21
N ARG A 51 -3.26 -12.08 2.93
CA ARG A 51 -1.87 -11.88 3.43
C ARG A 51 -0.99 -11.06 2.49
N SER A 52 -1.51 -10.67 1.33
CA SER A 52 -0.78 -9.87 0.34
C SER A 52 -0.45 -8.50 0.93
N LYS A 53 0.76 -8.02 0.67
CA LYS A 53 1.29 -6.79 1.26
C LYS A 53 2.29 -6.12 0.34
N TYR A 54 2.53 -4.83 0.58
CA TYR A 54 3.61 -4.10 -0.08
C TYR A 54 4.97 -4.53 0.47
N ASN A 55 5.96 -4.65 -0.42
CA ASN A 55 7.35 -4.86 -0.05
C ASN A 55 8.16 -3.56 -0.22
N LEU A 56 9.43 -3.57 0.15
CA LEU A 56 10.30 -2.39 0.07
C LEU A 56 10.44 -1.85 -1.35
N ASN A 57 10.44 -2.71 -2.38
CA ASN A 57 10.51 -2.28 -3.77
C ASN A 57 9.23 -1.56 -4.21
N HIS A 58 8.06 -2.04 -3.77
CA HIS A 58 6.79 -1.38 -4.04
C HIS A 58 6.73 0.00 -3.38
N ILE A 59 7.14 0.09 -2.11
CA ILE A 59 7.24 1.36 -1.37
C ILE A 59 8.15 2.34 -2.13
N ASN A 60 9.32 1.88 -2.58
CA ASN A 60 10.27 2.75 -3.29
C ASN A 60 9.69 3.28 -4.62
N LYS A 61 9.00 2.43 -5.39
CA LYS A 61 8.34 2.86 -6.65
C LYS A 61 7.20 3.85 -6.41
N LEU A 62 6.38 3.61 -5.38
CA LEU A 62 5.31 4.55 -5.01
C LEU A 62 5.88 5.87 -4.52
N ALA A 63 6.96 5.83 -3.73
CA ALA A 63 7.65 7.01 -3.24
C ALA A 63 8.19 7.86 -4.39
N ASP A 64 8.88 7.24 -5.35
CA ASP A 64 9.37 7.91 -6.57
C ASP A 64 8.22 8.54 -7.38
N HIS A 65 7.16 7.77 -7.65
CA HIS A 65 6.01 8.25 -8.42
C HIS A 65 5.27 9.41 -7.77
N PHE A 66 5.08 9.39 -6.45
CA PHE A 66 4.35 10.44 -5.72
C PHE A 66 5.22 11.60 -5.23
N GLY A 67 6.54 11.55 -5.45
CA GLY A 67 7.47 12.56 -4.94
C GLY A 67 7.57 12.56 -3.41
N LEU A 68 7.47 11.39 -2.79
CA LEU A 68 7.52 11.18 -1.34
C LEU A 68 8.83 10.48 -0.94
N SER A 69 9.15 10.51 0.35
CA SER A 69 10.19 9.66 0.92
C SER A 69 9.64 8.25 1.14
N PRO A 70 10.42 7.17 0.92
CA PRO A 70 10.03 5.82 1.34
C PRO A 70 9.68 5.73 2.84
N GLN A 71 10.24 6.60 3.67
CA GLN A 71 9.93 6.69 5.10
C GLN A 71 8.51 7.19 5.37
N ASP A 72 7.90 7.95 4.46
CA ASP A 72 6.55 8.47 4.64
C ASP A 72 5.49 7.35 4.67
N PHE A 73 5.80 6.20 4.07
CA PHE A 73 4.95 5.00 4.05
C PHE A 73 5.06 4.18 5.34
N LEU A 74 6.02 4.50 6.22
CA LEU A 74 6.35 3.71 7.41
C LEU A 74 5.97 4.46 8.71
N PRO A 75 5.66 3.74 9.79
CA PRO A 75 5.37 4.40 11.05
C PRO A 75 6.64 5.00 11.66
N LYS A 76 6.51 6.15 12.32
CA LYS A 76 7.63 6.84 12.99
C LYS A 76 8.21 6.07 14.19
N ARG A 77 7.46 5.10 14.72
CA ARG A 77 7.84 4.23 15.84
C ARG A 77 7.37 2.81 15.55
N PRO A 78 7.97 1.78 16.17
CA PRO A 78 7.46 0.42 16.09
C PRO A 78 5.98 0.33 16.51
N LEU A 79 5.24 -0.56 15.85
CA LEU A 79 3.82 -0.85 16.10
C LEU A 79 3.65 -2.30 16.57
#